data_AF-A0A7T8BBK8-F1
#
_entry.id   AF-A0A7T8BBK8-F1
#
_cell.length_a   1.000
_cell.length_b   1.000
_cell.length_c   1.000
_cell.angle_alpha   90.00
_cell.angle_beta   90.00
_cell.angle_gamma   90.00
#
_symmetry.space_group_name_H-M   'P 1'
#
loop_
_entity.id
_entity.type
_entity.pdbx_description
1 polymer ?
#
loop_
_entity_poly.entity_id
_entity_poly.type
_entity_poly.pdbx_seq_one_letter_code
_entity_poly.pdbx_strand_id
1 'polypeptide(L)'
;MDDYNFFRASMPDSRPADYYLGCLNGSVFIDFNDHKDNLICLKRISFDGYGCCTLDDEANPMNETDSQAFKELYKAQDFDQKQLSLIVKRTINNNREHIWNEALTEYGF
;
A
#
# COMPACT_ATOMS: atom_id res chain seq x y z
N MET A 1 -18.61 2.55 1.18
CA MET A 1 -17.38 1.75 1.04
C MET A 1 -16.56 2.51 0.04
N ASP A 2 -15.45 3.12 0.49
CA ASP A 2 -14.69 4.02 -0.36
C ASP A 2 -14.07 3.22 -1.49
N ASP A 3 -14.35 3.66 -2.72
CA ASP A 3 -13.87 2.99 -3.91
C ASP A 3 -12.50 3.59 -4.30
N TYR A 4 -11.45 3.03 -3.70
CA TYR A 4 -10.08 3.47 -3.93
C TYR A 4 -9.64 3.31 -5.38
N ASN A 5 -10.28 2.41 -6.14
CA ASN A 5 -9.92 2.11 -7.52
C ASN A 5 -8.42 1.85 -7.66
N PHE A 6 -7.91 0.88 -6.90
CA PHE A 6 -6.51 0.49 -6.95
C PHE A 6 -6.13 0.02 -8.35
N PHE A 7 -4.94 0.43 -8.79
CA PHE A 7 -4.33 -0.01 -10.04
C PHE A 7 -2.83 -0.28 -9.83
N ARG A 8 -2.24 -1.09 -10.71
CA ARG A 8 -0.79 -1.32 -10.74
C ARG A 8 -0.13 -0.07 -11.29
N ALA A 9 0.71 0.58 -10.49
CA ALA A 9 1.47 1.73 -10.98
C ALA A 9 2.76 1.26 -11.66
N SER A 10 3.18 1.98 -12.70
CA SER A 10 4.52 1.83 -13.29
C SER A 10 5.41 2.90 -12.67
N MET A 11 6.56 2.50 -12.11
CA MET A 11 7.52 3.40 -11.49
C MET A 11 8.88 3.30 -12.19
N PRO A 12 9.70 4.36 -12.18
CA PRO A 12 11.04 4.31 -12.73
C PRO A 12 11.95 3.40 -11.89
N ASP A 13 12.98 2.83 -12.52
CA ASP A 13 13.95 1.93 -11.88
C ASP A 13 14.65 2.57 -10.65
N SER A 14 14.72 3.89 -10.60
CA SER A 14 15.26 4.64 -9.46
C SER A 14 14.40 4.55 -8.19
N ARG A 15 13.17 4.03 -8.28
CA ARG A 15 12.24 3.82 -7.15
C ARG A 15 11.93 2.33 -7.01
N PRO A 16 12.90 1.48 -6.59
CA PRO A 16 12.70 0.05 -6.53
C PRO A 16 11.69 -0.34 -5.44
N ALA A 17 10.77 -1.23 -5.77
CA ALA A 17 9.88 -1.97 -4.87
C ALA A 17 9.38 -3.24 -5.57
N ASP A 18 8.86 -4.19 -4.79
CA ASP A 18 8.36 -5.45 -5.35
C ASP A 18 6.93 -5.30 -5.89
N TYR A 19 6.14 -4.40 -5.29
CA TYR A 19 4.75 -4.15 -5.68
C TYR A 19 4.47 -2.64 -5.67
N TYR A 20 3.86 -2.15 -6.75
CA TYR A 20 3.44 -0.76 -6.89
C TYR A 20 1.93 -0.68 -7.05
N LEU A 21 1.30 0.12 -6.19
CA LEU A 21 -0.12 0.46 -6.28
C LEU A 21 -0.29 1.98 -6.40
N GLY A 22 -1.24 2.38 -7.23
CA GLY A 22 -1.84 3.71 -7.19
C GLY A 22 -3.33 3.59 -6.86
N CYS A 23 -3.91 4.64 -6.28
CA CYS A 23 -5.35 4.74 -6.03
C CYS A 23 -5.80 6.20 -6.06
N LEU A 24 -7.11 6.41 -5.94
CA LEU A 24 -7.73 7.74 -5.88
C LEU A 24 -7.29 8.62 -7.07
N ASN A 25 -7.44 8.08 -8.28
CA ASN A 25 -7.02 8.71 -9.53
C ASN A 25 -5.54 9.11 -9.60
N GLY A 26 -4.68 8.40 -8.85
CA GLY A 26 -3.24 8.64 -8.85
C GLY A 26 -2.78 9.70 -7.84
N SER A 27 -3.66 10.19 -6.97
CA SER A 27 -3.24 11.09 -5.89
C SER A 27 -2.55 10.39 -4.73
N VAL A 28 -2.63 9.04 -4.68
CA VAL A 28 -1.92 8.24 -3.69
C VAL A 28 -1.18 7.10 -4.38
N PHE A 29 0.10 6.95 -4.06
CA PHE A 29 0.94 5.83 -4.48
C PHE A 29 1.49 5.10 -3.28
N ILE A 30 1.47 3.78 -3.34
CA ILE A 30 1.82 2.88 -2.25
C ILE A 30 2.74 1.81 -2.79
N ASP A 31 3.92 1.70 -2.20
CA ASP A 31 4.87 0.65 -2.56
C ASP A 31 4.96 -0.37 -1.43
N PHE A 32 4.98 -1.64 -1.80
CA PHE A 32 5.19 -2.74 -0.88
C PHE A 32 6.40 -3.56 -1.29
N ASN A 33 7.00 -4.20 -0.30
CA ASN A 33 8.10 -5.13 -0.51
C ASN A 33 7.79 -6.48 0.12
N ASP A 34 8.38 -7.52 -0.46
CA ASP A 34 8.56 -8.78 0.23
C ASP A 34 9.47 -8.56 1.44
N HIS A 35 9.07 -9.13 2.56
CA HIS A 35 9.78 -9.08 3.83
C HIS A 35 10.10 -10.51 4.31
N LYS A 36 10.74 -10.61 5.47
CA LYS A 36 11.01 -11.89 6.15
C LYS A 36 9.75 -12.76 6.24
N ASP A 37 9.96 -14.07 6.24
CA ASP A 37 8.91 -15.08 6.39
C ASP A 37 7.81 -14.99 5.32
N ASN A 38 8.16 -14.52 4.12
CA ASN A 38 7.24 -14.31 2.99
C ASN A 38 6.10 -13.31 3.27
N LEU A 39 6.23 -12.48 4.30
CA LEU A 39 5.29 -11.42 4.59
C LEU A 39 5.48 -10.24 3.65
N ILE A 40 4.51 -9.34 3.61
CA ILE A 40 4.59 -8.09 2.84
C ILE A 40 4.64 -6.92 3.82
N CYS A 41 5.53 -5.97 3.61
CA CYS A 41 5.56 -4.73 4.36
C CYS A 41 5.30 -3.51 3.47
N LEU A 42 4.71 -2.47 4.08
CA LEU A 42 4.60 -1.16 3.47
C LEU A 42 5.99 -0.53 3.41
N LYS A 43 6.50 -0.27 2.20
CA LYS A 43 7.80 0.38 2.02
C LYS A 43 7.69 1.89 2.10
N ARG A 44 6.73 2.43 1.35
CA ARG A 44 6.46 3.86 1.31
C ARG A 44 5.04 4.14 0.85
N ILE A 45 4.55 5.30 1.22
CA ILE A 45 3.28 5.85 0.77
C ILE A 45 3.44 7.33 0.47
N SER A 46 2.91 7.80 -0.65
CA SER A 46 2.93 9.21 -1.03
C SER A 46 1.53 9.73 -1.31
N PHE A 47 1.27 10.95 -0.88
CA PHE A 47 0.01 11.66 -1.07
C PHE A 47 0.27 13.01 -1.74
N ASP A 48 -0.57 13.38 -2.71
CA ASP A 48 -0.54 14.74 -3.26
C ASP A 48 -0.74 15.77 -2.13
N GLY A 49 0.08 16.82 -2.12
CA GLY A 49 0.05 17.87 -1.10
C GLY A 49 0.84 17.59 0.19
N TYR A 50 1.22 16.34 0.46
CA TYR A 50 1.99 15.98 1.67
C TYR A 50 3.40 15.46 1.37
N GLY A 51 3.58 14.77 0.26
CA GLY A 51 4.86 14.18 -0.14
C GLY A 51 4.93 12.67 0.08
N CYS A 52 6.14 12.13 0.21
CA CYS A 52 6.41 10.69 0.32
C CYS A 52 6.94 10.33 1.71
N CYS A 53 6.25 9.42 2.39
CA CYS A 53 6.70 8.81 3.64
C CYS A 53 7.30 7.44 3.34
N THR A 54 8.54 7.21 3.76
CA THR A 54 9.24 5.93 3.68
C THR A 54 9.34 5.35 5.08
N LEU A 55 8.98 4.08 5.24
CA LEU A 55 8.90 3.43 6.56
C LEU A 55 10.12 2.55 6.87
N ASP A 56 10.96 2.26 5.86
CA ASP A 56 12.19 1.45 5.97
C ASP A 56 12.00 0.20 6.87
N ASP A 57 12.84 0.02 7.90
CA ASP A 57 12.80 -1.13 8.82
C ASP A 57 11.74 -1.00 9.94
N GLU A 58 11.05 0.14 10.03
CA GLU A 58 10.03 0.40 11.07
C GLU A 58 8.65 -0.12 10.67
N ALA A 59 8.47 -0.53 9.41
CA ALA A 59 7.18 -0.99 8.91
C ALA A 59 6.71 -2.27 9.60
N ASN A 60 5.53 -2.21 10.22
CA ASN A 60 4.79 -3.36 10.68
C ASN A 60 4.27 -4.16 9.47
N PRO A 61 4.70 -5.43 9.28
CA PRO A 61 4.29 -6.22 8.14
C PRO A 61 2.82 -6.63 8.22
N MET A 62 2.24 -6.98 7.06
CA MET A 62 1.00 -7.74 6.98
C MET A 62 1.15 -9.07 7.71
N ASN A 63 0.04 -9.63 8.21
CA ASN A 63 0.03 -11.01 8.68
C ASN A 63 0.15 -12.00 7.50
N GLU A 64 0.35 -13.29 7.80
CA GLU A 64 0.51 -14.34 6.79
C GLU A 64 -0.68 -14.43 5.82
N THR A 65 -1.91 -14.42 6.34
CA THR A 65 -3.14 -14.52 5.54
C THR A 65 -3.29 -13.33 4.58
N ASP A 66 -3.08 -12.11 5.08
CA ASP A 66 -3.19 -10.89 4.28
C ASP A 66 -2.04 -10.81 3.25
N SER A 67 -0.83 -11.25 3.61
CA SER A 67 0.32 -11.30 2.70
C SER A 67 0.08 -12.28 1.54
N GLN A 68 -0.43 -13.47 1.82
CA GLN A 68 -0.77 -14.44 0.79
C GLN A 68 -1.88 -13.91 -0.11
N ALA A 69 -2.97 -13.39 0.48
CA ALA A 69 -4.08 -12.85 -0.28
C ALA A 69 -3.66 -11.66 -1.15
N PHE A 70 -2.81 -10.76 -0.64
CA PHE A 70 -2.28 -9.65 -1.42
C PHE A 70 -1.50 -10.13 -2.64
N LYS A 71 -0.61 -11.12 -2.49
CA LYS A 71 0.18 -11.69 -3.60
C LYS A 71 -0.71 -12.30 -4.68
N GLU A 72 -1.77 -12.98 -4.28
CA GLU A 72 -2.74 -13.58 -5.20
C GLU A 72 -3.53 -12.49 -5.95
N LEU A 73 -4.04 -11.49 -5.23
CA LEU A 73 -4.72 -10.32 -5.81
C LEU A 73 -3.80 -9.56 -6.76
N TYR A 74 -2.54 -9.36 -6.37
CA TYR A 74 -1.56 -8.68 -7.21
C TYR A 74 -1.15 -9.52 -8.42
N LYS A 75 -1.50 -10.80 -8.55
CA LYS A 75 -1.24 -11.58 -9.79
C LYS A 75 -2.46 -11.64 -10.70
N ALA A 76 -3.65 -11.35 -10.19
CA ALA A 76 -4.90 -11.38 -10.95
C ALA A 76 -4.95 -10.29 -12.03
N GLN A 77 -5.57 -10.56 -13.19
CA GLN A 77 -5.68 -9.58 -14.26
C GLN A 77 -6.33 -8.27 -13.77
N ASP A 78 -7.42 -8.40 -13.03
CA ASP A 78 -8.14 -7.31 -12.38
C ASP A 78 -8.14 -7.52 -10.87
N PHE A 79 -8.07 -6.42 -10.12
CA PHE A 79 -8.12 -6.49 -8.66
C PHE A 79 -9.55 -6.68 -8.16
N ASP A 80 -9.74 -7.59 -7.21
CA ASP A 80 -10.87 -7.50 -6.28
C ASP A 80 -10.64 -6.27 -5.39
N GLN A 81 -11.23 -5.13 -5.82
CA GLN A 81 -11.11 -3.84 -5.15
C GLN A 81 -11.56 -3.91 -3.68
N LYS A 82 -12.56 -4.74 -3.37
CA LYS A 82 -13.11 -4.86 -2.03
C LYS A 82 -12.11 -5.52 -1.10
N GLN A 83 -11.57 -6.66 -1.52
CA GLN A 83 -10.59 -7.40 -0.72
C GLN A 83 -9.27 -6.63 -0.60
N LEU A 84 -8.78 -6.06 -1.71
CA LEU A 84 -7.54 -5.29 -1.70
C LEU A 84 -7.65 -4.05 -0.81
N SER A 85 -8.78 -3.33 -0.85
CA SER A 85 -9.02 -2.17 0.03
C SER A 85 -8.96 -2.54 1.51
N LEU A 86 -9.51 -3.69 1.91
CA LEU A 86 -9.47 -4.14 3.29
C LEU A 86 -8.04 -4.43 3.75
N ILE A 87 -7.25 -5.11 2.93
CA ILE A 87 -5.85 -5.44 3.23
C ILE A 87 -4.99 -4.17 3.30
N VAL A 88 -5.09 -3.30 2.29
CA VAL A 88 -4.30 -2.05 2.23
C VAL A 88 -4.66 -1.14 3.41
N LYS A 89 -5.96 -0.93 3.71
CA LYS A 89 -6.39 -0.13 4.87
C LYS A 89 -5.84 -0.68 6.18
N ARG A 90 -5.93 -1.98 6.39
CA ARG A 90 -5.41 -2.61 7.62
C ARG A 90 -3.91 -2.41 7.73
N THR A 91 -3.18 -2.58 6.62
CA THR A 91 -1.73 -2.39 6.58
C THR A 91 -1.34 -0.95 6.90
N ILE A 92 -2.00 0.03 6.29
CA ILE A 92 -1.78 1.45 6.58
C ILE A 92 -2.11 1.76 8.04
N ASN A 93 -3.22 1.23 8.57
CA ASN A 93 -3.61 1.48 9.96
C ASN A 93 -2.62 0.88 10.96
N ASN A 94 -2.07 -0.31 10.69
CA ASN A 94 -1.01 -0.92 11.50
C ASN A 94 0.30 -0.11 11.48
N ASN A 95 0.46 0.78 10.50
CA ASN A 95 1.63 1.64 10.32
C ASN A 95 1.31 3.12 10.53
N ARG A 96 0.13 3.45 11.08
CA ARG A 96 -0.41 4.82 11.16
C ARG A 96 0.53 5.77 11.88
N GLU A 97 1.27 5.29 12.89
CA GLU A 97 2.21 6.11 13.67
C GLU A 97 3.41 6.62 12.85
N HIS A 98 3.71 5.98 11.72
CA HIS A 98 4.79 6.37 10.82
C HIS A 98 4.30 7.24 9.64
N ILE A 99 3.01 7.52 9.52
CA ILE A 99 2.41 8.22 8.37
C ILE A 99 1.74 9.53 8.84
N TRP A 100 1.69 10.55 7.98
CA TRP A 100 0.97 11.79 8.28
C TRP A 100 -0.52 11.53 8.54
N ASN A 101 -0.95 11.71 9.78
CA ASN A 101 -2.33 11.48 10.19
C ASN A 101 -3.32 12.39 9.44
N GLU A 102 -2.91 13.61 9.10
CA GLU A 102 -3.68 14.56 8.30
C GLU A 102 -3.93 14.02 6.90
N ALA A 103 -2.90 13.46 6.25
CA ALA A 103 -3.04 12.83 4.94
C ALA A 103 -3.95 11.60 5.01
N LEU A 104 -3.79 10.74 6.01
CA LEU A 104 -4.67 9.59 6.20
C LEU A 104 -6.13 10.02 6.35
N THR A 105 -6.38 11.07 7.13
CA THR A 105 -7.73 11.62 7.32
C THR A 105 -8.30 12.20 6.03
N GLU A 106 -7.51 12.98 5.28
CA GLU A 106 -7.95 13.61 4.03
C GLU A 106 -8.27 12.58 2.93
N TYR A 107 -7.44 11.55 2.80
CA TYR A 107 -7.58 10.51 1.78
C TYR A 107 -8.41 9.29 2.24
N GLY A 108 -8.94 9.32 3.47
CA GLY A 108 -9.90 8.34 3.99
C GLY A 108 -9.31 7.01 4.48
N PHE A 109 -8.02 6.98 4.88
CA PHE A 109 -7.32 5.77 5.36
C PHE A 109 -7.33 5.57 6.89
#